data_AF-A0A9D4Q9X0-F1
#
_entry.id   AF-A0A9D4Q9X0-F1
#
_cell.length_a   1.000
_cell.length_b   1.000
_cell.length_c   1.000
_cell.angle_alpha   90.00
_cell.angle_beta   90.00
_cell.angle_gamma   90.00
#
_symmetry.space_group_name_H-M   'P 1'
#
loop_
_entity.id
_entity.type
_entity.pdbx_description
1 polymer ?
#
loop_
_entity_poly.entity_id
_entity_poly.type
_entity_poly.pdbx_seq_one_letter_code
_entity_poly.pdbx_strand_id
1 'polypeptide(L)'
;MLRTDPCRIVPLIATAACRARTLGFCIRHKVLPPEVRALFGHCLSSFNHGVRICKGMRSEWQRQTRMYRDQLRLLLEPRTNFNNWREYSRLADRTTEFLWQQDLQGLRTQVQKKPSAPSNSLHVIGDVNLPDKVPQQEGKGKRRGAGSRY
;
A
#
# COMPACT_ATOMS: atom_id res chain seq x y z
N MET A 1 -14.86 -8.96 -38.69
CA MET A 1 -14.47 -8.28 -37.44
C MET A 1 -15.74 -7.95 -36.66
N LEU A 2 -15.94 -8.54 -35.48
CA LEU A 2 -17.04 -8.16 -34.60
C LEU A 2 -16.77 -6.73 -34.11
N ARG A 3 -17.65 -5.78 -34.43
CA ARG A 3 -17.57 -4.42 -33.88
C ARG A 3 -17.89 -4.49 -32.40
N THR A 4 -16.88 -4.37 -31.56
CA THR A 4 -17.06 -4.25 -30.11
C THR A 4 -17.69 -2.90 -29.81
N ASP A 5 -18.78 -2.88 -29.05
CA ASP A 5 -19.43 -1.65 -28.60
C ASP A 5 -18.51 -0.90 -27.59
N PRO A 6 -18.19 0.39 -27.80
CA PRO A 6 -17.42 1.21 -26.86
C PRO A 6 -17.95 1.13 -25.41
N CYS A 7 -19.26 1.01 -25.22
CA CYS A 7 -19.88 0.87 -23.91
C CYS A 7 -19.41 -0.36 -23.14
N ARG A 8 -18.99 -1.42 -23.84
CA ARG A 8 -18.46 -2.65 -23.23
C ARG A 8 -17.03 -2.52 -22.73
N ILE A 9 -16.25 -1.56 -23.26
CA ILE A 9 -14.85 -1.38 -22.86
C ILE A 9 -14.73 -0.54 -21.58
N VAL A 10 -15.63 0.42 -21.38
CA VAL A 10 -15.68 1.27 -20.18
C VAL A 10 -15.62 0.46 -18.86
N PRO A 11 -16.48 -0.55 -18.62
CA PRO A 11 -16.40 -1.33 -17.38
C PRO A 11 -15.11 -2.14 -17.27
N LEU A 12 -14.48 -2.55 -18.38
CA LEU A 12 -13.19 -3.24 -18.37
C LEU A 12 -12.05 -2.31 -17.93
N ILE A 13 -12.01 -1.08 -18.47
CA ILE A 13 -11.08 -0.03 -18.02
C ILE A 13 -11.26 0.22 -16.52
N ALA A 14 -12.50 0.42 -16.10
CA ALA A 14 -12.82 0.76 -14.72
C ALA A 14 -12.45 -0.36 -13.73
N THR A 15 -12.78 -1.60 -14.08
CA THR A 15 -12.44 -2.78 -13.27
C THR A 15 -10.93 -2.94 -13.15
N ALA A 16 -10.19 -2.87 -14.27
CA ALA A 16 -8.74 -3.00 -14.25
C ALA A 16 -8.07 -1.88 -13.42
N ALA A 17 -8.51 -0.64 -13.59
CA ALA A 17 -7.99 0.50 -12.83
C ALA A 17 -8.30 0.38 -11.33
N CYS A 18 -9.52 -0.07 -10.97
CA CYS A 18 -9.91 -0.32 -9.59
C CYS A 18 -9.04 -1.42 -8.96
N ARG A 19 -8.85 -2.56 -9.64
CA ARG A 19 -7.99 -3.65 -9.15
C ARG A 19 -6.55 -3.21 -8.94
N ALA A 20 -6.00 -2.38 -9.84
CA ALA A 20 -4.67 -1.80 -9.65
C ALA A 20 -4.58 -0.89 -8.40
N ARG A 21 -5.63 -0.09 -8.13
CA ARG A 21 -5.73 0.75 -6.92
C ARG A 21 -5.85 -0.10 -5.66
N THR A 22 -6.70 -1.11 -5.66
CA THR A 22 -6.89 -2.05 -4.55
C THR A 22 -5.58 -2.73 -4.16
N LEU A 23 -4.83 -3.27 -5.12
CA LEU A 23 -3.51 -3.84 -4.85
C LEU A 23 -2.52 -2.79 -4.31
N GLY A 24 -2.54 -1.58 -4.87
CA GLY A 24 -1.72 -0.47 -4.37
C GLY A 24 -2.05 -0.09 -2.92
N PHE A 25 -3.33 -0.12 -2.54
CA PHE A 25 -3.76 0.07 -1.16
C PHE A 25 -3.26 -1.05 -0.25
N CYS A 26 -3.49 -2.31 -0.61
CA CYS A 26 -3.04 -3.47 0.15
C CYS A 26 -1.52 -3.45 0.40
N ILE A 27 -0.72 -3.15 -0.63
CA ILE A 27 0.75 -3.02 -0.49
C ILE A 27 1.13 -1.93 0.51
N ARG A 28 0.51 -0.74 0.43
CA ARG A 28 0.82 0.39 1.32
C ARG A 28 0.48 0.08 2.78
N HIS A 29 -0.63 -0.61 3.02
CA HIS A 29 -1.10 -0.95 4.36
C HIS A 29 -0.58 -2.29 4.88
N LYS A 30 0.35 -2.92 4.15
CA LYS A 30 0.92 -4.23 4.48
C LYS A 30 -0.13 -5.33 4.66
N VAL A 31 -1.20 -5.29 3.87
CA VAL A 31 -2.26 -6.31 3.83
C VAL A 31 -2.06 -7.15 2.58
N LEU A 32 -2.22 -8.47 2.69
CA LEU A 32 -2.24 -9.36 1.52
C LEU A 32 -3.69 -9.69 1.13
N PRO A 33 -4.10 -9.40 -0.13
CA PRO A 33 -5.41 -9.75 -0.62
C PRO A 33 -5.71 -11.25 -0.44
N PRO A 34 -6.96 -11.64 -0.12
CA PRO A 34 -7.35 -13.05 0.00
C PRO A 34 -6.98 -13.88 -1.24
N GLU A 35 -7.11 -13.31 -2.44
CA GLU A 35 -6.81 -13.97 -3.70
C GLU A 35 -5.32 -14.31 -3.81
N VAL A 36 -4.45 -13.41 -3.36
CA VAL A 36 -3.00 -13.64 -3.35
C VAL A 36 -2.62 -14.67 -2.29
N ARG A 37 -3.29 -14.69 -1.14
CA ARG A 37 -3.11 -15.74 -0.13
C ARG A 37 -3.53 -17.11 -0.66
N ALA A 38 -4.64 -17.16 -1.40
CA ALA A 38 -5.16 -18.39 -2.00
C ALA A 38 -4.21 -19.00 -3.04
N LEU A 39 -3.42 -18.20 -3.77
CA LEU A 39 -2.42 -18.69 -4.73
C LEU A 39 -1.37 -19.60 -4.09
N PHE A 40 -1.08 -19.42 -2.81
CA PHE A 40 -0.09 -20.23 -2.09
C PHE A 40 -0.68 -21.48 -1.44
N GLY A 41 -2.01 -21.63 -1.45
CA GLY A 41 -2.70 -22.77 -0.87
C GLY A 41 -2.31 -22.99 0.60
N HIS A 42 -1.77 -24.17 0.89
CA HIS A 42 -1.30 -24.55 2.23
C HIS A 42 0.14 -24.09 2.54
N CYS A 43 0.88 -23.62 1.54
CA CYS A 43 2.25 -23.15 1.74
C CYS A 43 2.25 -21.72 2.28
N LEU A 44 2.85 -21.50 3.44
CA LEU A 44 3.03 -20.15 3.98
C LEU A 44 4.09 -19.42 3.15
N SER A 45 3.65 -18.59 2.21
CA SER A 45 4.56 -17.64 1.56
C SER A 45 5.06 -16.61 2.57
N SER A 46 6.31 -16.18 2.44
CA SER A 46 6.78 -15.01 3.19
C SER A 46 5.98 -13.77 2.76
N PHE A 47 5.71 -12.88 3.71
CA PHE A 47 5.00 -11.64 3.43
C PHE A 47 5.63 -10.84 2.27
N ASN A 48 6.97 -10.78 2.24
CA ASN A 48 7.72 -10.11 1.18
C ASN A 48 7.50 -10.75 -0.20
N HIS A 49 7.34 -12.07 -0.26
CA HIS A 49 7.02 -12.75 -1.51
C HIS A 49 5.60 -12.40 -1.98
N GLY A 50 4.59 -12.43 -1.08
CA GLY A 50 3.23 -11.99 -1.40
C GLY A 50 3.17 -10.54 -1.90
N VAL A 51 3.95 -9.62 -1.30
CA VAL A 51 4.04 -8.22 -1.76
C VAL A 51 4.63 -8.13 -3.18
N ARG A 52 5.63 -8.95 -3.51
CA ARG A 52 6.19 -8.99 -4.88
C ARG A 52 5.13 -9.45 -5.89
N ILE A 53 4.34 -10.47 -5.57
CA ILE A 53 3.22 -10.89 -6.42
C ILE A 53 2.20 -9.77 -6.59
N CYS A 54 1.81 -9.09 -5.50
CA CYS A 54 0.89 -7.96 -5.57
C CYS A 54 1.42 -6.84 -6.48
N LYS A 55 2.73 -6.54 -6.44
CA LYS A 55 3.36 -5.55 -7.33
C LYS A 55 3.28 -5.99 -8.79
N GLY A 56 3.58 -7.26 -9.08
CA GLY A 56 3.46 -7.83 -10.43
C GLY A 56 2.03 -7.73 -10.96
N MET A 57 1.05 -8.20 -10.19
CA MET A 57 -0.37 -8.11 -10.55
C MET A 57 -0.81 -6.66 -10.75
N ARG A 58 -0.39 -5.73 -9.88
CA ARG A 58 -0.71 -4.30 -10.01
C ARG A 58 -0.19 -3.74 -11.33
N SER A 59 1.04 -4.05 -11.70
CA SER A 59 1.61 -3.63 -12.98
C SER A 59 0.84 -4.20 -14.17
N GLU A 60 0.40 -5.46 -14.09
CA GLU A 60 -0.39 -6.08 -15.15
C GLU A 60 -1.77 -5.41 -15.28
N TRP A 61 -2.46 -5.13 -14.18
CA TRP A 61 -3.73 -4.40 -14.22
C TRP A 61 -3.58 -3.00 -14.83
N GLN A 62 -2.49 -2.28 -14.51
CA GLN A 62 -2.20 -1.00 -15.15
C GLN A 62 -1.93 -1.14 -16.66
N ARG A 63 -1.26 -2.21 -17.07
CA ARG A 63 -1.04 -2.53 -18.49
C ARG A 63 -2.36 -2.79 -19.20
N GLN A 64 -3.26 -3.58 -18.59
CA GLN A 64 -4.60 -3.82 -19.13
C GLN A 64 -5.41 -2.53 -19.24
N THR A 65 -5.36 -1.63 -18.25
CA THR A 65 -6.02 -0.30 -18.34
C THR A 65 -5.54 0.48 -19.57
N ARG A 66 -4.24 0.49 -19.87
CA ARG A 66 -3.71 1.14 -21.08
C ARG A 66 -4.19 0.46 -22.36
N MET A 67 -4.09 -0.86 -22.42
CA MET A 67 -4.56 -1.65 -23.57
C MET A 67 -6.04 -1.38 -23.88
N TYR A 68 -6.91 -1.39 -22.87
CA TYR A 68 -8.34 -1.11 -23.06
C TYR A 68 -8.61 0.34 -23.49
N ARG A 69 -7.83 1.30 -22.99
CA ARG A 69 -7.91 2.69 -23.46
C ARG A 69 -7.47 2.81 -24.92
N ASP A 70 -6.41 2.11 -25.33
CA ASP A 70 -5.98 2.09 -26.73
C ASP A 70 -7.04 1.45 -27.63
N GLN A 71 -7.66 0.35 -27.20
CA GLN A 71 -8.78 -0.26 -27.93
C GLN A 71 -9.98 0.68 -28.06
N LEU A 72 -10.36 1.37 -26.98
CA LEU A 72 -11.43 2.37 -27.02
C LEU A 72 -11.09 3.52 -27.98
N ARG A 73 -9.81 3.92 -28.06
CA ARG A 73 -9.36 4.96 -28.99
C ARG A 73 -9.51 4.51 -30.44
N LEU A 74 -9.08 3.29 -30.76
CA LEU A 74 -9.20 2.71 -32.10
C LEU A 74 -10.66 2.52 -32.53
N LEU A 75 -11.56 2.15 -31.62
CA LEU A 75 -13.00 2.01 -31.91
C LEU A 75 -13.67 3.36 -32.21
N LEU A 76 -13.13 4.45 -31.68
CA LEU A 76 -13.66 5.80 -31.83
C LEU A 76 -12.89 6.62 -32.89
N GLU A 77 -12.05 5.97 -33.71
CA GLU A 77 -11.09 6.63 -34.60
C GLU A 77 -11.62 7.24 -35.93
N PRO A 78 -12.92 7.48 -36.17
CA PRO A 78 -13.28 8.58 -37.07
C PRO A 78 -12.86 9.91 -36.44
N ARG A 79 -12.09 10.75 -37.17
CA ARG A 79 -11.58 12.06 -36.72
C ARG A 79 -12.65 13.00 -36.12
N THR A 80 -13.93 12.73 -36.34
CA THR A 80 -15.09 13.48 -35.83
C THR A 80 -15.49 13.14 -34.39
N ASN A 81 -14.95 12.07 -33.79
CA ASN A 81 -15.47 11.52 -32.52
C ASN A 81 -14.59 11.83 -31.28
N PHE A 82 -13.77 12.88 -31.33
CA PHE A 82 -12.92 13.25 -30.19
C PHE A 82 -13.71 13.58 -28.91
N ASN A 83 -14.91 14.18 -29.06
CA ASN A 83 -15.80 14.42 -27.94
C ASN A 83 -16.26 13.10 -27.28
N ASN A 84 -16.61 12.11 -28.09
CA ASN A 84 -17.01 10.78 -27.61
C ASN A 84 -15.86 10.11 -26.84
N TRP A 85 -14.62 10.16 -27.35
CA TRP A 85 -13.46 9.62 -26.63
C TRP A 85 -13.30 10.23 -25.24
N ARG A 86 -13.41 11.56 -25.14
CA ARG A 86 -13.32 12.29 -23.87
C ARG A 86 -14.46 11.91 -22.93
N GLU A 87 -15.67 11.76 -23.44
CA GLU A 87 -16.84 11.34 -22.66
C GLU A 87 -16.70 9.92 -22.12
N TYR A 88 -16.34 8.95 -22.96
CA TYR A 88 -16.12 7.57 -22.52
C TYR A 88 -14.94 7.46 -21.55
N SER A 89 -13.88 8.23 -21.75
CA SER A 89 -12.75 8.29 -20.81
C SER A 89 -13.19 8.83 -19.43
N ARG A 90 -13.95 9.93 -19.41
CA ARG A 90 -14.53 10.48 -18.17
C ARG A 90 -15.48 9.50 -17.50
N LEU A 91 -16.30 8.80 -18.30
CA LEU A 91 -17.21 7.77 -17.80
C LEU A 91 -16.41 6.65 -17.13
N ALA A 92 -15.36 6.14 -17.78
CA ALA A 92 -14.50 5.11 -17.20
C ALA A 92 -13.83 5.57 -15.90
N ASP A 93 -13.37 6.83 -15.82
CA ASP A 93 -12.77 7.37 -14.60
C ASP A 93 -13.81 7.51 -13.47
N ARG A 94 -15.03 7.98 -13.77
CA ARG A 94 -16.14 8.05 -12.79
C ARG A 94 -16.55 6.66 -12.30
N THR A 95 -16.68 5.70 -13.21
CA THR A 95 -16.98 4.30 -12.86
C THR A 95 -15.85 3.69 -12.03
N THR A 96 -14.59 3.99 -12.35
CA THR A 96 -13.44 3.57 -11.53
C THR A 96 -13.54 4.12 -10.11
N GLU A 97 -13.88 5.40 -9.95
CA GLU A 97 -14.01 6.02 -8.64
C GLU A 97 -15.19 5.41 -7.86
N PHE A 98 -16.32 5.18 -8.52
CA PHE A 98 -17.46 4.50 -7.91
C PHE A 98 -17.09 3.09 -7.39
N LEU A 99 -16.49 2.25 -8.24
CA LEU A 99 -16.04 0.91 -7.84
C LEU A 99 -15.00 0.98 -6.71
N TRP A 100 -14.09 1.95 -6.79
CA TRP A 100 -13.08 2.16 -5.76
C TRP A 100 -13.71 2.51 -4.41
N GLN A 101 -14.72 3.37 -4.36
CA GLN A 101 -15.42 3.71 -3.11
C GLN A 101 -16.15 2.50 -2.51
N GLN A 102 -16.70 1.62 -3.35
CA GLN A 102 -17.31 0.35 -2.91
C GLN A 102 -16.26 -0.58 -2.28
N ASP A 103 -15.14 -0.82 -2.97
CA ASP A 103 -14.05 -1.68 -2.47
C ASP A 103 -13.39 -1.10 -1.21
N LEU A 104 -13.20 0.23 -1.16
CA LEU A 104 -12.46 0.91 -0.11
C LEU A 104 -13.05 0.67 1.28
N GLN A 105 -14.38 0.56 1.40
CA GLN A 105 -15.02 0.27 2.68
C GLN A 105 -14.57 -1.09 3.22
N GLY A 106 -14.61 -2.14 2.39
CA GLY A 106 -14.15 -3.48 2.75
C GLY A 106 -12.64 -3.58 2.96
N LEU A 107 -11.86 -2.74 2.27
CA LEU A 107 -10.40 -2.70 2.48
C LEU A 107 -10.02 -2.01 3.80
N ARG A 108 -10.75 -0.96 4.20
CA ARG A 108 -10.51 -0.24 5.46
C ARG A 108 -10.73 -1.13 6.69
N THR A 109 -11.66 -2.07 6.63
CA THR A 109 -11.90 -3.03 7.74
C THR A 109 -10.77 -4.05 7.88
N GLN A 110 -10.04 -4.35 6.80
CA GLN A 110 -8.92 -5.30 6.81
C GLN A 110 -7.62 -4.68 7.34
N VAL A 111 -7.48 -3.35 7.28
CA VAL A 111 -6.35 -2.66 7.89
C VAL A 111 -6.56 -2.70 9.40
N GLN A 112 -5.80 -3.56 10.08
CA GLN A 112 -5.80 -3.56 11.54
C GLN A 112 -5.51 -2.14 12.03
N LYS A 113 -6.45 -1.57 12.78
CA LYS A 113 -6.18 -0.37 13.56
C LYS A 113 -5.03 -0.76 14.47
N LYS A 114 -3.84 -0.21 14.22
CA LYS A 114 -2.74 -0.28 15.17
C LYS A 114 -3.37 0.08 16.52
N PRO A 115 -3.36 -0.80 17.54
CA PRO A 115 -3.88 -0.41 18.84
C PRO A 115 -3.14 0.88 19.18
N SER A 116 -3.90 1.97 19.33
CA SER A 116 -3.35 3.21 19.86
C SER A 116 -2.64 2.75 21.11
N ALA A 117 -1.30 2.84 21.12
CA ALA A 117 -0.55 2.52 22.31
C ALA A 117 -1.26 3.23 23.47
N PRO A 118 -1.59 2.53 24.57
CA PRO A 118 -2.19 3.22 25.69
C PRO A 118 -1.28 4.40 25.99
N SER A 119 -1.85 5.60 25.95
CA SER A 119 -1.16 6.89 26.10
C SER A 119 -0.40 7.04 27.42
N ASN A 120 -0.32 5.99 28.25
CA ASN A 120 0.26 5.95 29.58
C ASN A 120 0.99 4.61 29.84
N SER A 121 1.91 4.17 28.99
CA SER A 121 2.95 3.26 29.46
C SER A 121 4.02 4.08 30.21
N LEU A 122 3.69 4.51 31.42
CA LEU A 122 4.70 4.75 32.45
C LEU A 122 5.43 3.41 32.62
N HIS A 123 6.58 3.27 31.95
CA HIS A 123 7.54 2.27 32.36
C HIS A 123 8.05 2.71 33.72
N VAL A 124 7.41 2.23 34.79
CA VAL A 124 8.07 2.14 36.09
C VAL A 124 9.24 1.21 35.86
N ILE A 125 10.44 1.79 35.75
CA ILE A 125 11.69 1.04 35.86
C ILE A 125 11.60 0.37 37.22
N GLY A 126 11.46 -0.96 37.21
CA GLY A 126 11.25 -1.77 38.40
C GLY A 126 12.27 -1.46 39.48
N ASP A 127 11.81 -1.59 40.72
CA ASP A 127 12.53 -1.38 41.98
C ASP A 127 14.03 -1.62 41.83
N VAL A 128 14.76 -0.53 41.64
CA VAL A 128 16.17 -0.50 42.00
C VAL A 128 16.18 -0.56 43.52
N ASN A 129 16.37 -1.78 44.05
CA ASN A 129 16.84 -1.96 45.41
C ASN A 129 18.22 -1.31 45.48
N LEU A 130 18.24 -0.03 45.83
CA LEU A 130 19.45 0.68 46.21
C LEU A 130 19.95 0.02 47.51
N PRO A 131 21.14 -0.61 47.53
CA PRO A 131 21.68 -1.13 48.77
C PRO A 131 21.94 0.04 49.72
N ASP A 132 21.38 -0.03 50.93
CA ASP A 132 21.46 0.95 52.04
C ASP A 132 22.89 1.23 52.56
N LYS A 133 23.92 0.73 51.89
CA LYS A 133 25.31 0.85 52.32
C LYS A 133 26.17 1.21 51.14
N VAL A 134 26.20 2.50 50.83
CA VAL A 134 27.36 3.11 50.18
C VAL A 134 28.40 3.32 51.29
N PRO A 135 29.50 2.53 51.36
CA PRO A 135 30.62 2.93 52.19
C PRO A 135 31.19 4.21 51.60
N GLN A 136 31.13 5.26 52.41
CA GLN A 136 31.75 6.55 52.19
C GLN A 136 33.26 6.33 52.04
N GLN A 137 33.73 6.19 50.80
CA GLN A 137 35.15 6.08 50.52
C GLN A 137 35.73 7.50 50.42
N GLU A 138 36.28 7.94 51.54
CA GLU A 138 37.18 9.08 51.62
C GLU A 138 38.38 8.90 50.68
N GLY A 139 38.64 9.93 49.88
CA GLY A 139 39.98 10.46 49.59
C GLY A 139 41.00 9.53 48.94
N LYS A 140 41.40 9.88 47.70
CA LYS A 140 42.78 10.30 47.38
C LYS A 140 42.86 10.75 45.92
N GLY A 141 43.22 12.00 45.74
CA GLY A 141 43.37 12.61 44.41
C GLY A 141 44.61 12.14 43.66
N LYS A 142 44.64 12.46 42.37
CA LYS A 142 45.87 12.86 41.68
C LYS A 142 45.54 13.75 40.48
N ARG A 143 46.00 15.00 40.55
CA ARG A 143 46.08 15.97 39.45
C ARG A 143 47.21 15.56 38.47
N ARG A 144 47.14 16.16 37.27
CA ARG A 144 48.15 16.31 36.19
C ARG A 144 48.01 15.27 35.07
N GLY A 145 48.08 15.62 33.79
CA GLY A 145 48.58 16.87 33.21
C GLY A 145 48.10 17.11 31.78
N ALA A 146 48.26 18.37 31.39
CA ALA A 146 48.18 18.84 30.02
C ALA A 146 49.34 18.29 29.18
N GLY A 147 49.06 17.96 27.92
CA GLY A 147 50.02 17.84 26.82
C GLY A 147 49.27 18.21 25.55
N SER A 148 49.41 19.42 25.02
CA SER A 148 50.51 19.93 24.19
C SER A 148 50.64 19.21 22.85
N ARG A 149 50.16 19.93 21.82
CA ARG A 149 50.62 20.04 20.43
C ARG A 149 51.61 18.99 19.92
N TYR A 150 51.25 18.36 18.80
CA TYR A 150 51.94 18.55 17.52
C TYR A 150 50.90 18.73 16.43
#